data_AF-A0A7Y2GUX4-F1
#
_entry.id   AF-A0A7Y2GUX4-F1
#
_cell.length_a   1.000
_cell.length_b   1.000
_cell.length_c   1.000
_cell.angle_alpha   90.00
_cell.angle_beta   90.00
_cell.angle_gamma   90.00
#
_symmetry.space_group_name_H-M   'P 1'
#
loop_
_entity.id
_entity.type
_entity.pdbx_description
1 polymer ?
#
loop_
_entity_poly.entity_id
_entity_poly.type
_entity_poly.pdbx_seq_one_letter_code
_entity_poly.pdbx_strand_id
1 'polypeptide(L)'
;VRVIAATNKILTDEIRDGRFRSDLFYRLNVISFNLPPLRERAEDIPKLIEYFLETLGSRYNRRKLELSDTAMDQLQTHTWPGNIRELKNTLERNIALSTGDQIEEIHGIESESFIVAGSTHAIDVKQISLADVEKKHILDVLSSVDGKREKAASILGITSRTLYRKLKEYNETA
;
A
#
# COMPACT_ATOMS: atom_id res chain seq x y z
N VAL A 1 35.32 18.36 15.71
CA VAL A 1 33.90 17.90 15.72
C VAL A 1 33.63 17.19 14.40
N ARG A 2 33.08 15.97 14.41
CA ARG A 2 32.65 15.24 13.20
C ARG A 2 31.15 15.45 13.03
N VAL A 3 30.71 15.83 11.83
CA VAL A 3 29.29 16.09 11.53
C VAL A 3 28.78 15.01 10.57
N ILE A 4 27.61 14.46 10.86
CA ILE A 4 26.86 13.56 9.97
C ILE A 4 25.47 14.15 9.84
N ALA A 5 24.98 14.31 8.61
CA ALA A 5 23.66 14.86 8.31
C ALA A 5 22.93 13.93 7.35
N ALA A 6 21.60 13.90 7.44
CA ALA A 6 20.73 13.15 6.55
C ALA A 6 19.52 14.00 6.18
N THR A 7 18.99 13.81 4.97
CA THR A 7 17.83 14.52 4.45
C THR A 7 17.05 13.62 3.50
N ASN A 8 15.73 13.78 3.46
CA ASN A 8 14.85 13.15 2.49
C ASN A 8 14.51 14.09 1.31
N LYS A 9 15.10 15.29 1.28
CA LYS A 9 14.94 16.28 0.21
C LYS A 9 16.17 16.33 -0.69
N ILE A 10 15.94 16.65 -1.95
CA ILE A 10 17.00 16.94 -2.91
C ILE A 10 17.54 18.34 -2.63
N LEU A 11 18.71 18.43 -2.00
CA LEU A 11 19.28 19.72 -1.56
C LEU A 11 19.57 20.68 -2.72
N THR A 12 19.88 20.17 -3.91
CA THR A 12 20.12 21.01 -5.10
C THR A 12 18.86 21.78 -5.50
N ASP A 13 17.68 21.17 -5.35
CA ASP A 13 16.41 21.84 -5.62
C ASP A 13 16.05 22.83 -4.51
N GLU A 14 16.31 22.48 -3.25
CA GLU A 14 16.11 23.42 -2.14
C GLU A 14 17.03 24.65 -2.22
N ILE A 15 18.24 24.53 -2.78
CA ILE A 15 19.13 25.67 -3.06
C ILE A 15 18.55 26.53 -4.18
N ARG A 16 18.08 25.90 -5.28
CA ARG A 16 17.46 26.62 -6.40
C ARG A 16 16.25 27.44 -5.95
N ASP A 17 15.45 26.87 -5.04
CA ASP A 17 14.26 27.53 -4.50
C ASP A 17 14.56 28.50 -3.35
N GLY A 18 15.84 28.76 -3.03
CA GLY A 18 16.26 29.68 -1.97
C GLY A 18 15.95 29.20 -0.54
N ARG A 19 15.47 27.96 -0.37
CA ARG A 19 15.17 27.36 0.94
C ARG A 19 16.40 26.79 1.64
N PHE A 20 17.49 26.57 0.90
CA PHE A 20 18.73 26.05 1.46
C PHE A 20 19.95 26.86 1.02
N ARG A 21 20.90 26.99 1.96
CA ARG A 21 22.12 27.78 1.78
C ARG A 21 23.17 27.00 0.96
N SER A 22 23.62 27.61 -0.13
CA SER A 22 24.64 27.01 -1.01
C SER A 22 25.98 26.80 -0.30
N ASP A 23 26.42 27.74 0.53
CA ASP A 23 27.68 27.64 1.28
C ASP A 23 27.66 26.50 2.30
N LEU A 24 26.50 26.23 2.92
CA LEU A 24 26.33 25.10 3.82
C LEU A 24 26.32 23.76 3.08
N PHE A 25 25.71 23.70 1.90
CA PHE A 25 25.69 22.50 1.06
C PHE A 25 27.09 22.01 0.74
N TYR A 26 27.98 22.88 0.27
CA TYR A 26 29.36 22.49 -0.06
C TYR A 26 30.20 22.08 1.15
N ARG A 27 29.84 22.54 2.36
CA ARG A 27 30.50 22.11 3.61
C ARG A 27 30.00 20.77 4.14
N LEU A 28 28.73 20.44 3.89
CA LEU A 28 28.13 19.16 4.32
C LEU A 28 28.35 18.04 3.30
N ASN A 29 28.27 18.36 2.00
CA ASN A 29 28.30 17.39 0.91
C ASN A 29 29.73 17.03 0.48
N VAL A 30 30.55 16.58 1.44
CA VAL A 30 31.93 16.12 1.18
C VAL A 30 31.94 14.65 0.75
N ILE A 31 31.19 13.80 1.46
CA ILE A 31 30.95 12.40 1.10
C ILE A 31 29.46 12.16 1.21
N SER A 32 28.82 11.83 0.09
CA SER A 32 27.38 11.56 0.01
C SER A 32 27.12 10.06 -0.09
N PHE A 33 26.21 9.57 0.74
CA PHE A 33 25.66 8.23 0.63
C PHE A 33 24.20 8.32 0.23
N ASN A 34 23.83 7.70 -0.90
CA ASN A 34 22.44 7.55 -1.28
C ASN A 34 21.90 6.26 -0.66
N LEU A 35 20.84 6.36 0.13
CA LEU A 35 20.20 5.18 0.72
C LEU A 35 19.03 4.75 -0.17
N PRO A 36 19.14 3.62 -0.90
CA PRO A 36 18.08 3.21 -1.81
C PRO A 36 16.81 2.86 -1.04
N PRO A 37 15.63 3.09 -1.63
CA PRO A 37 14.37 2.65 -1.05
C PRO A 37 14.30 1.12 -0.97
N LEU A 38 13.43 0.59 -0.11
CA LEU A 38 13.31 -0.85 0.15
C LEU A 38 12.98 -1.65 -1.11
N ARG A 39 12.15 -1.09 -2.01
CA ARG A 39 11.82 -1.70 -3.32
C ARG A 39 13.03 -1.98 -4.23
N GLU A 40 14.10 -1.22 -4.09
CA GLU A 40 15.33 -1.40 -4.88
C GLU A 40 16.27 -2.44 -4.24
N ARG A 41 15.92 -2.96 -3.06
CA ARG A 41 16.65 -3.96 -2.29
C ARG A 41 15.69 -4.97 -1.65
N ALA A 42 14.78 -5.50 -2.44
CA ALA A 42 13.78 -6.46 -1.97
C ALA A 42 14.41 -7.74 -1.39
N GLU A 43 15.64 -8.08 -1.81
CA GLU A 43 16.44 -9.18 -1.26
C GLU A 43 16.77 -9.06 0.24
N ASP A 44 16.71 -7.85 0.80
CA ASP A 44 16.92 -7.61 2.23
C ASP A 44 15.66 -7.90 3.07
N ILE A 45 14.48 -7.94 2.44
CA ILE A 45 13.18 -8.05 3.13
C ILE A 45 13.11 -9.29 4.04
N PRO A 46 13.52 -10.51 3.63
CA PRO A 46 13.45 -11.68 4.50
C PRO A 46 14.24 -11.52 5.80
N LYS A 47 15.46 -10.96 5.72
CA LYS A 47 16.31 -10.73 6.90
C LYS A 47 15.76 -9.63 7.80
N LEU A 48 15.18 -8.59 7.21
CA LEU A 48 14.51 -7.53 7.96
C LEU A 48 13.30 -8.07 8.72
N ILE A 49 12.52 -8.94 8.08
CA ILE A 49 11.37 -9.60 8.68
C ILE A 49 11.81 -10.46 9.88
N GLU A 50 12.82 -11.32 9.70
CA GLU A 50 13.36 -12.17 10.78
C GLU A 50 13.75 -11.31 12.01
N TYR A 51 14.50 -10.24 11.76
CA TYR A 51 14.89 -9.29 12.80
C TYR A 51 13.68 -8.64 13.50
N PHE A 52 12.65 -8.24 12.75
CA PHE A 52 11.46 -7.64 13.33
C PHE A 52 10.59 -8.64 14.08
N LEU A 53 10.45 -9.88 13.62
CA LEU A 53 9.72 -10.93 14.33
C LEU A 53 10.38 -11.23 15.69
N GLU A 54 11.71 -11.31 15.74
CA GLU A 54 12.44 -11.51 16.99
C GLU A 54 12.29 -10.33 17.95
N THR A 55 12.47 -9.11 17.43
CA THR A 55 12.41 -7.87 18.23
C THR A 55 11.00 -7.58 18.75
N LEU A 56 9.97 -7.74 17.88
CA LEU A 56 8.57 -7.51 18.23
C LEU A 56 8.03 -8.67 19.07
N GLY A 57 8.38 -9.92 18.75
CA GLY A 57 8.01 -11.09 19.54
C GLY A 57 8.45 -10.96 20.99
N SER A 58 9.70 -10.53 21.22
CA SER A 58 10.21 -10.26 22.56
C SER A 58 9.40 -9.19 23.31
N ARG A 59 8.92 -8.15 22.61
CA ARG A 59 8.07 -7.10 23.19
C ARG A 59 6.68 -7.61 23.58
N TYR A 60 6.09 -8.48 22.76
CA TYR A 60 4.76 -9.05 22.98
C TYR A 60 4.79 -10.38 23.75
N ASN A 61 5.96 -10.78 24.28
CA ASN A 61 6.19 -12.04 24.98
C ASN A 61 5.80 -13.30 24.17
N ARG A 62 5.97 -13.23 22.83
CA ARG A 62 5.75 -14.31 21.88
C ARG A 62 7.09 -14.75 21.30
N ARG A 63 7.51 -15.97 21.62
CA ARG A 63 8.89 -16.45 21.36
C ARG A 63 9.06 -17.19 20.04
N LYS A 64 7.98 -17.48 19.31
CA LYS A 64 8.00 -18.29 18.08
C LYS A 64 7.07 -17.70 17.01
N LEU A 65 7.21 -16.40 16.74
CA LEU A 65 6.45 -15.79 15.66
C LEU A 65 7.04 -16.25 14.33
N GLU A 66 6.20 -16.86 13.51
CA GLU A 66 6.55 -17.35 12.18
C GLU A 66 5.55 -16.80 11.16
N LEU A 67 6.02 -16.57 9.93
CA LEU A 67 5.19 -16.21 8.79
C LEU A 67 4.99 -17.46 7.93
N SER A 68 3.79 -17.62 7.37
CA SER A 68 3.60 -18.57 6.29
C SER A 68 4.38 -18.13 5.04
N ASP A 69 4.66 -19.09 4.15
CA ASP A 69 5.27 -18.81 2.85
C ASP A 69 4.42 -17.82 2.04
N THR A 70 3.09 -17.92 2.12
CA THR A 70 2.16 -16.99 1.45
C THR A 70 2.30 -15.56 1.96
N ALA A 71 2.43 -15.38 3.27
CA ALA A 71 2.63 -14.08 3.89
C ALA A 71 4.00 -13.49 3.54
N MET A 72 5.04 -14.32 3.48
CA MET A 72 6.37 -13.92 3.04
C MET A 72 6.37 -13.43 1.59
N ASP A 73 5.73 -14.16 0.68
CA ASP A 73 5.62 -13.78 -0.74
C ASP A 73 4.86 -12.45 -0.92
N GLN A 74 3.79 -12.23 -0.15
CA GLN A 74 3.06 -10.96 -0.13
C GLN A 74 3.97 -9.79 0.32
N LEU A 75 4.79 -10.00 1.36
CA LEU A 75 5.71 -8.98 1.85
C LEU A 75 6.84 -8.68 0.86
N GLN A 76 7.32 -9.67 0.10
CA GLN A 76 8.38 -9.48 -0.88
C GLN A 76 7.90 -8.80 -2.17
N THR A 77 6.65 -9.06 -2.58
CA THR A 77 6.08 -8.50 -3.82
C THR A 77 5.57 -7.06 -3.67
N HIS A 78 5.41 -6.58 -2.43
CA HIS A 78 4.93 -5.22 -2.16
C HIS A 78 5.98 -4.13 -2.44
N THR A 79 5.51 -2.91 -2.78
CA THR A 79 6.37 -1.79 -3.21
C THR A 79 6.96 -0.96 -2.06
N TRP A 80 6.41 -1.08 -0.84
CA TRP A 80 6.87 -0.40 0.37
C TRP A 80 7.15 1.11 0.21
N PRO A 81 6.15 1.94 -0.14
CA PRO A 81 6.31 3.39 -0.28
C PRO A 81 6.85 4.07 1.01
N GLY A 82 6.48 3.59 2.19
CA GLY A 82 6.99 4.01 3.49
C GLY A 82 8.25 3.29 3.96
N ASN A 83 8.86 2.48 3.08
CA ASN A 83 10.11 1.74 3.29
C ASN A 83 10.06 0.87 4.57
N ILE A 84 11.20 0.75 5.26
CA ILE A 84 11.38 -0.06 6.47
C ILE A 84 10.38 0.31 7.58
N ARG A 85 9.94 1.57 7.65
CA ARG A 85 8.96 2.00 8.65
C ARG A 85 7.59 1.35 8.41
N GLU A 86 7.16 1.33 7.16
CA GLU A 86 5.91 0.68 6.77
C GLU A 86 5.99 -0.82 7.02
N LEU A 87 7.05 -1.49 6.54
CA LEU A 87 7.26 -2.93 6.79
C LEU A 87 7.16 -3.27 8.27
N LYS A 88 7.86 -2.52 9.13
CA LYS A 88 7.81 -2.72 10.58
C LYS A 88 6.40 -2.54 11.15
N ASN A 89 5.70 -1.47 10.75
CA ASN A 89 4.35 -1.18 11.24
C ASN A 89 3.35 -2.25 10.80
N THR A 90 3.46 -2.73 9.56
CA THR A 90 2.64 -3.81 9.03
C THR A 90 2.87 -5.10 9.83
N LEU A 91 4.13 -5.47 10.09
CA LEU A 91 4.43 -6.63 10.93
C LEU A 91 3.90 -6.46 12.36
N GLU A 92 4.13 -5.31 13.00
CA GLU A 92 3.66 -5.03 14.35
C GLU A 92 2.13 -5.11 14.45
N ARG A 93 1.41 -4.57 13.47
CA ARG A 93 -0.05 -4.69 13.38
C ARG A 93 -0.50 -6.15 13.28
N ASN A 94 0.11 -6.92 12.39
CA ASN A 94 -0.31 -8.32 12.16
C ASN A 94 0.03 -9.21 13.36
N ILE A 95 1.13 -8.97 14.07
CA ILE A 95 1.45 -9.64 15.34
C ILE A 95 0.41 -9.31 16.41
N ALA A 96 -0.03 -8.05 16.49
CA ALA A 96 -1.04 -7.63 17.46
C ALA A 96 -2.43 -8.22 17.16
N LEU A 97 -2.76 -8.43 15.88
CA LEU A 97 -4.01 -9.04 15.43
C LEU A 97 -3.99 -10.56 15.46
N SER A 98 -2.82 -11.18 15.33
CA SER A 98 -2.72 -12.63 15.33
C SER A 98 -3.02 -13.18 16.72
N THR A 99 -3.88 -14.20 16.77
CA THR A 99 -4.16 -14.97 17.99
C THR A 99 -3.16 -16.11 18.20
N GLY A 100 -2.44 -16.50 17.15
CA GLY A 100 -1.45 -17.56 17.17
C GLY A 100 -0.01 -17.08 16.90
N ASP A 101 0.90 -18.04 16.97
CA ASP A 101 2.32 -17.87 16.69
C ASP A 101 2.63 -17.86 15.19
N GLN A 102 1.73 -18.39 14.35
CA GLN A 102 1.84 -18.37 12.89
C GLN A 102 0.95 -17.27 12.29
N ILE A 103 1.55 -16.42 11.45
CA ILE A 103 0.86 -15.35 10.71
C ILE A 103 0.70 -15.83 9.25
N GLU A 104 -0.52 -16.20 8.89
CA GLU A 104 -0.84 -16.76 7.56
C GLU A 104 -1.27 -15.70 6.54
N GLU A 105 -1.93 -14.64 7.01
CA GLU A 105 -2.44 -13.53 6.20
C GLU A 105 -1.81 -12.22 6.66
N ILE A 106 -1.41 -11.39 5.70
CA ILE A 106 -0.94 -10.04 5.99
C ILE A 106 -2.02 -9.01 5.65
N HIS A 107 -2.54 -8.38 6.70
CA HIS A 107 -3.43 -7.25 6.59
C HIS A 107 -2.65 -5.94 6.46
N GLY A 108 -3.20 -4.97 5.70
CA GLY A 108 -2.61 -3.64 5.51
C GLY A 108 -1.60 -3.53 4.37
N ILE A 109 -1.47 -4.56 3.53
CA ILE A 109 -0.77 -4.50 2.23
C ILE A 109 -1.75 -4.16 1.09
N GLU A 110 -3.06 -4.21 1.36
CA GLU A 110 -4.11 -3.84 0.40
C GLU A 110 -4.00 -2.36 0.02
N SER A 111 -3.25 -2.09 -1.05
CA SER A 111 -3.16 -0.82 -1.79
C SER A 111 -3.37 0.42 -0.92
N GLU A 112 -2.45 0.68 0.01
CA GLU A 112 -2.28 2.01 0.61
C GLU A 112 -1.65 3.00 -0.41
N SER A 113 -2.19 3.03 -1.63
CA SER A 113 -2.00 4.12 -2.60
C SER A 113 -2.47 5.48 -2.06
N PHE A 114 -3.01 5.52 -0.84
CA PHE A 114 -3.69 6.67 -0.25
C PHE A 114 -2.83 7.58 0.63
N ILE A 115 -1.62 7.19 1.05
CA ILE A 115 -0.94 7.95 2.14
C ILE A 115 0.37 8.64 1.70
N VAL A 116 1.01 8.27 0.58
CA VAL A 116 2.29 8.87 0.18
C VAL A 116 2.18 9.79 -1.03
N ALA A 117 1.50 10.92 -0.83
CA ALA A 117 1.84 12.22 -1.40
C ALA A 117 0.85 13.25 -0.83
N GLY A 118 1.30 14.49 -0.64
CA GLY A 118 0.43 15.65 -0.37
C GLY A 118 -0.48 16.01 -1.55
N SER A 119 -1.00 15.02 -2.26
CA SER A 119 -2.01 15.10 -3.28
C SER A 119 -3.14 14.19 -2.83
N THR A 120 -4.26 14.80 -2.49
CA THR A 120 -5.55 14.14 -2.38
C THR A 120 -5.87 13.44 -3.71
N HIS A 121 -5.34 12.25 -3.91
CA HIS A 121 -6.00 11.22 -4.70
C HIS A 121 -6.84 10.39 -3.73
N ALA A 122 -7.81 11.06 -3.09
CA ALA A 122 -9.13 10.48 -3.14
C ALA A 122 -9.33 10.05 -4.59
N ILE A 123 -9.82 8.84 -4.85
CA ILE A 123 -10.55 8.61 -6.10
C ILE A 123 -11.44 9.84 -6.21
N ASP A 124 -11.13 10.75 -7.13
CA ASP A 124 -11.84 12.02 -7.18
C ASP A 124 -13.21 11.60 -7.72
N VAL A 125 -14.13 11.30 -6.80
CA VAL A 125 -15.51 10.93 -7.11
C VAL A 125 -16.13 12.05 -7.96
N LYS A 126 -15.52 13.25 -7.98
CA LYS A 126 -15.86 14.35 -8.89
C LYS A 126 -15.50 14.14 -10.36
N GLN A 127 -14.61 13.19 -10.72
CA GLN A 127 -14.23 12.92 -12.12
C GLN A 127 -14.81 11.62 -12.70
N ILE A 128 -15.43 10.77 -11.88
CA ILE A 128 -16.08 9.55 -12.37
C ILE A 128 -17.55 9.89 -12.65
N SER A 129 -18.02 9.60 -13.87
CA SER A 129 -19.43 9.83 -14.18
C SER A 129 -20.31 8.91 -13.34
N LEU A 130 -21.54 9.35 -13.04
CA LEU A 130 -22.51 8.51 -12.33
C LEU A 130 -22.76 7.18 -13.05
N ALA A 131 -22.61 7.16 -14.38
CA ALA A 131 -22.70 5.97 -15.21
C ALA A 131 -21.55 4.99 -14.99
N ASP A 132 -20.33 5.47 -14.79
CA ASP A 132 -19.15 4.62 -14.54
C ASP A 132 -19.19 3.99 -13.14
N VAL A 133 -19.64 4.77 -12.14
CA VAL A 133 -19.89 4.26 -10.78
C VAL A 133 -20.97 3.18 -10.81
N GLU A 134 -22.08 3.44 -11.51
CA GLU A 134 -23.18 2.49 -11.68
C GLU A 134 -22.71 1.21 -12.40
N LYS A 135 -21.95 1.34 -13.49
CA LYS A 135 -21.41 0.20 -14.25
C LYS A 135 -20.52 -0.67 -13.37
N LYS A 136 -19.57 -0.06 -12.65
CA LYS A 136 -18.67 -0.79 -11.75
C LYS A 136 -19.44 -1.54 -10.67
N HIS A 137 -20.38 -0.85 -10.01
CA HIS A 137 -21.18 -1.46 -8.95
C HIS A 137 -22.04 -2.64 -9.44
N ILE A 138 -22.63 -2.52 -10.63
CA ILE A 138 -23.40 -3.62 -11.25
C ILE A 138 -22.51 -4.84 -11.54
N LEU A 139 -21.29 -4.63 -12.04
CA LEU A 139 -20.34 -5.71 -12.34
C LEU A 139 -19.84 -6.39 -11.06
N ASP A 140 -19.51 -5.62 -10.02
CA ASP A 140 -19.05 -6.15 -8.73
C ASP A 140 -20.14 -7.03 -8.08
N VAL A 141 -21.39 -6.57 -8.09
CA VAL A 141 -22.51 -7.35 -7.56
C VAL A 141 -22.75 -8.61 -8.38
N LEU A 142 -22.66 -8.55 -9.72
CA LEU A 142 -22.81 -9.73 -10.58
C LEU A 142 -21.74 -10.78 -10.33
N SER A 143 -20.49 -10.37 -10.13
CA SER A 143 -19.38 -11.26 -9.78
C SER A 143 -19.60 -11.91 -8.40
N SER A 144 -20.13 -11.15 -7.42
CA SER A 144 -20.40 -11.67 -6.07
C SER A 144 -21.50 -12.74 -5.99
N VAL A 145 -22.37 -12.82 -7.01
CA VAL A 145 -23.47 -13.80 -7.07
C VAL A 145 -23.33 -14.82 -8.19
N ASP A 146 -22.11 -15.03 -8.70
CA ASP A 146 -21.78 -15.96 -9.79
C ASP A 146 -22.66 -15.74 -11.04
N GLY A 147 -22.95 -14.49 -11.39
CA GLY A 147 -23.76 -14.16 -12.56
C GLY A 147 -25.26 -14.47 -12.41
N LYS A 148 -25.76 -14.79 -11.21
CA LYS A 148 -27.20 -14.98 -10.94
C LYS A 148 -27.95 -13.65 -10.99
N ARG A 149 -28.42 -13.30 -12.19
CA ARG A 149 -29.04 -12.01 -12.52
C ARG A 149 -30.22 -11.60 -11.63
N GLU A 150 -31.08 -12.56 -11.24
CA GLU A 150 -32.22 -12.27 -10.35
C GLU A 150 -31.75 -11.86 -8.94
N LYS A 151 -30.71 -12.53 -8.43
CA LYS A 151 -30.11 -12.20 -7.14
C LYS A 151 -29.38 -10.86 -7.20
N ALA A 152 -28.63 -10.61 -8.28
CA ALA A 152 -27.98 -9.33 -8.50
C ALA A 152 -28.99 -8.17 -8.57
N ALA A 153 -30.09 -8.34 -9.30
CA ALA A 153 -31.16 -7.35 -9.41
C ALA A 153 -31.81 -7.03 -8.04
N SER A 154 -32.04 -8.07 -7.23
CA SER A 154 -32.57 -7.93 -5.86
C SER A 154 -31.61 -7.12 -4.97
N ILE A 155 -30.31 -7.44 -5.00
CA ILE A 155 -29.27 -6.74 -4.22
C ILE A 155 -29.12 -5.28 -4.67
N LEU A 156 -29.17 -5.03 -5.98
CA LEU A 156 -29.09 -3.69 -6.57
C LEU A 156 -30.37 -2.86 -6.39
N GLY A 157 -31.46 -3.46 -5.89
CA GLY A 157 -32.76 -2.79 -5.73
C GLY A 157 -33.42 -2.38 -7.04
N ILE A 158 -33.09 -3.06 -8.15
CA ILE A 158 -33.64 -2.77 -9.50
C ILE A 158 -34.40 -3.97 -10.06
N THR A 159 -35.27 -3.73 -11.03
CA THR A 159 -35.94 -4.84 -11.73
C THR A 159 -34.96 -5.59 -12.64
N SER A 160 -35.19 -6.89 -12.83
CA SER A 160 -34.41 -7.72 -13.77
C SER A 160 -34.39 -7.14 -15.20
N ARG A 161 -35.47 -6.45 -15.59
CA ARG A 161 -35.56 -5.74 -16.87
C ARG A 161 -34.61 -4.54 -16.96
N THR A 162 -34.48 -3.77 -15.88
CA THR A 162 -33.54 -2.64 -15.77
C THR A 162 -32.10 -3.13 -15.84
N LEU A 163 -31.76 -4.20 -15.11
CA LEU A 163 -30.44 -4.80 -15.13
C LEU A 163 -30.06 -5.29 -16.54
N TYR A 164 -30.98 -5.95 -17.25
CA TYR A 164 -30.74 -6.42 -18.61
C TYR A 164 -30.48 -5.27 -19.59
N ARG A 165 -31.27 -4.19 -19.51
CA ARG A 165 -31.08 -2.99 -20.33
C ARG A 165 -29.71 -2.36 -20.10
N LYS A 166 -29.31 -2.20 -18.84
CA LYS A 166 -28.00 -1.62 -18.45
C LYS A 166 -26.83 -2.47 -18.94
N LEU A 167 -26.91 -3.80 -18.79
CA LEU A 167 -25.87 -4.71 -19.29
C LEU A 167 -25.75 -4.68 -20.82
N LYS A 168 -26.88 -4.52 -21.53
CA LYS A 168 -26.87 -4.38 -22.99
C LYS A 168 -26.20 -3.08 -23.43
N GLU A 169 -26.55 -1.95 -22.79
CA GLU A 169 -25.93 -0.64 -23.05
C GLU A 169 -24.41 -0.68 -22.83
N TYR A 170 -23.93 -1.41 -21.81
CA TYR A 170 -22.49 -1.53 -21.54
C TYR A 170 -21.73 -2.42 -22.52
N ASN A 171 -22.39 -3.41 -23.12
CA ASN A 171 -21.79 -4.31 -24.11
C ASN A 171 -21.78 -3.71 -25.53
N GLU A 172 -22.63 -2.72 -25.83
CA GLU A 172 -22.66 -2.03 -27.13
C GLU A 172 -21.64 -0.87 -27.22
N THR A 173 -21.12 -0.40 -26.08
CA THR A 173 -20.07 0.64 -25.97
C THR A 173 -18.63 0.10 -25.84
N ALA A 174 -18.40 -1.18 -26.11
CA ALA A 174 -17.09 -1.85 -26.02
C ALA A 174 -16.51 -2.16 -27.40
#